data_AF-A0A522BF17-F1
#
_entry.id   AF-A0A522BF17-F1
#
_cell.length_a   1.000
_cell.length_b   1.000
_cell.length_c   1.000
_cell.angle_alpha   90.00
_cell.angle_beta   90.00
_cell.angle_gamma   90.00
#
_symmetry.space_group_name_H-M   'P 1'
#
loop_
_entity.id
_entity.type
_entity.pdbx_description
1 polymer ?
#
loop_
_entity_poly.entity_id
_entity_poly.type
_entity_poly.pdbx_seq_one_letter_code
_entity_poly.pdbx_strand_id
1 'polypeptide(L)'
;MEIYFKIMLETGWPIILMFVAERVAMSYLLATNKRCEWVRSKSWLHPNAISFYRFPMGILSVYTLHLGYPRLAIWIFSFWMITDLTDGDIARRCNLSTEKGATIDPLSDKLMYIPALAYMAWKGFLDPTAVIVFIALDVLGQMSRLVVENKAANLFGKAKTFLVVVLLIATVLEIIYGPLPHSRVLGPLMGFCIGLAFCSVAFKIIPNYWYANILSLMNMVCGIAGIVTILMGKPLIYAFGLVFLGQFLDLFDGRAAERWGSTPKGEMFDDIADGTSFGGTVGLMVAYSFKSPAFGWSLGILHTFCTIFRLVRFIIRKRKAGVEGGVEWFCGMPSPGGALLAGSACIFLEAEWMRAVMVVASSLLMVSSIPYPHFGRSILPKVPLFARVLILGVFTLMLAHAVKRMDFGEPMAVVFVVSVVYMISPIFTRSSGQMTA
;
A
#
# COMPACT_ATOMS: atom_id res chain seq x y z
N MET A 1 -15.74 14.38 -28.15
CA MET A 1 -15.49 13.11 -28.86
C MET A 1 -14.42 13.25 -29.95
N GLU A 2 -14.38 14.35 -30.71
CA GLU A 2 -13.43 14.52 -31.82
C GLU A 2 -11.95 14.46 -31.42
N ILE A 3 -11.55 15.08 -30.30
CA ILE A 3 -10.17 15.04 -29.80
C ILE A 3 -9.75 13.60 -29.45
N TYR A 4 -10.60 12.83 -28.77
CA TYR A 4 -10.31 11.44 -28.43
C TYR A 4 -10.17 10.56 -29.68
N PHE A 5 -10.97 10.81 -30.71
CA PHE A 5 -10.84 10.11 -31.99
C PHE A 5 -9.50 10.43 -32.67
N LYS A 6 -9.09 11.70 -32.69
CA LYS A 6 -7.77 12.12 -33.21
C LYS A 6 -6.61 11.50 -32.42
N ILE A 7 -6.66 11.51 -31.09
CA ILE A 7 -5.68 10.84 -30.22
C ILE A 7 -5.56 9.35 -30.58
N MET A 8 -6.70 8.66 -30.71
CA MET A 8 -6.70 7.25 -31.08
C MET A 8 -6.16 7.01 -32.50
N LEU A 9 -6.51 7.84 -33.47
CA LEU A 9 -6.06 7.68 -34.85
C LEU A 9 -4.56 7.96 -35.01
N GLU A 10 -4.07 9.07 -34.46
CA GLU A 10 -2.71 9.56 -34.69
C GLU A 10 -1.68 8.96 -33.73
N THR A 11 -2.10 8.46 -32.58
CA THR A 11 -1.18 7.96 -31.53
C THR A 11 -1.55 6.57 -31.05
N GLY A 12 -2.81 6.35 -30.65
CA GLY A 12 -3.25 5.07 -30.10
C GLY A 12 -3.07 3.90 -31.07
N TRP A 13 -3.67 3.98 -32.26
CA TRP A 13 -3.63 2.92 -33.26
C TRP A 13 -2.20 2.62 -33.75
N PRO A 14 -1.35 3.60 -34.08
CA PRO A 14 0.05 3.33 -34.41
C PRO A 14 0.78 2.54 -33.33
N ILE A 15 0.64 2.91 -32.05
CA ILE A 15 1.29 2.19 -30.93
C ILE A 15 0.72 0.78 -30.78
N ILE A 16 -0.61 0.63 -30.86
CA ILE A 16 -1.27 -0.68 -30.78
C ILE A 16 -0.81 -1.58 -31.94
N LEU A 17 -0.73 -1.06 -33.17
CA LEU A 17 -0.27 -1.81 -34.33
C LEU A 17 1.20 -2.22 -34.19
N MET A 18 2.07 -1.33 -33.71
CA MET A 18 3.47 -1.67 -33.40
C MET A 18 3.56 -2.80 -32.37
N PHE A 19 2.77 -2.71 -31.29
CA PHE A 19 2.73 -3.74 -30.25
C PHE A 19 2.19 -5.08 -30.78
N VAL A 20 1.08 -5.08 -31.52
CA VAL A 20 0.49 -6.29 -32.10
C VAL A 20 1.44 -6.94 -33.10
N ALA A 21 2.06 -6.15 -33.98
CA ALA A 21 3.05 -6.65 -34.93
C ALA A 21 4.23 -7.30 -34.21
N GLU A 22 4.74 -6.68 -33.14
CA GLU A 22 5.81 -7.23 -32.32
C GLU A 22 5.40 -8.52 -31.61
N ARG A 23 4.21 -8.58 -30.99
CA ARG A 23 3.68 -9.79 -30.31
C ARG A 23 3.49 -10.95 -31.29
N VAL A 24 2.98 -10.69 -32.50
CA VAL A 24 2.83 -11.70 -33.56
C VAL A 24 4.19 -12.18 -34.05
N ALA A 25 5.12 -11.25 -34.31
CA ALA A 25 6.48 -11.58 -34.76
C ALA A 25 7.23 -12.43 -33.73
N MET A 26 7.17 -12.08 -32.43
CA MET A 26 7.81 -12.86 -31.37
C MET A 26 7.15 -14.22 -31.16
N SER A 27 5.82 -14.28 -31.22
CA SER A 27 5.11 -15.57 -31.14
C SER A 27 5.51 -16.50 -32.28
N TYR A 28 5.74 -15.97 -33.48
CA TYR A 28 6.22 -16.73 -34.63
C TYR A 28 7.70 -17.11 -34.52
N LEU A 29 8.59 -16.17 -34.22
CA LEU A 29 10.04 -16.38 -34.17
C LEU A 29 10.45 -17.30 -33.01
N LEU A 30 9.70 -17.31 -31.91
CA LEU A 30 10.00 -18.09 -30.71
C LEU A 30 9.13 -19.35 -30.58
N ALA A 31 8.43 -19.75 -31.65
CA ALA A 31 7.51 -20.89 -31.66
C ALA A 31 8.21 -22.26 -31.62
N THR A 32 9.41 -22.37 -32.20
CA THR A 32 10.08 -23.66 -32.41
C THR A 32 11.58 -23.55 -32.11
N ASN A 33 12.18 -24.67 -31.68
CA ASN A 33 13.62 -24.71 -31.36
C ASN A 33 14.50 -24.31 -32.56
N LYS A 34 14.16 -24.74 -33.78
CA LYS A 34 14.90 -24.34 -35.00
C LYS A 34 14.91 -22.82 -35.22
N ARG A 35 13.81 -22.12 -34.93
CA ARG A 35 13.75 -20.66 -35.05
C ARG A 35 14.49 -19.97 -33.91
N CYS A 36 14.43 -20.52 -32.69
CA CYS A 36 15.26 -20.05 -31.58
C CYS A 36 16.77 -20.20 -31.90
N GLU A 37 17.20 -21.29 -32.55
CA GLU A 37 18.57 -21.47 -33.03
C GLU A 37 18.95 -20.41 -34.09
N TRP A 38 18.05 -20.10 -35.01
CA TRP A 38 18.25 -19.01 -35.95
C TRP A 38 18.39 -17.66 -35.23
N VAL A 39 17.55 -17.36 -34.23
CA VAL A 39 17.67 -16.13 -33.42
C VAL A 39 19.03 -16.10 -32.70
N ARG A 40 19.47 -17.21 -32.10
CA ARG A 40 20.79 -17.32 -31.46
C ARG A 40 21.95 -17.05 -32.43
N SER A 41 21.80 -17.40 -33.71
CA SER A 41 22.82 -17.15 -34.74
C SER A 41 22.99 -15.67 -35.09
N LYS A 42 22.04 -14.80 -34.71
CA LYS A 42 22.02 -13.38 -35.05
C LYS A 42 22.40 -12.53 -33.84
N SER A 43 23.61 -11.98 -33.84
CA SER A 43 24.14 -11.15 -32.75
C SER A 43 23.30 -9.90 -32.45
N TRP A 44 22.67 -9.30 -33.46
CA TRP A 44 21.82 -8.11 -33.31
C TRP A 44 20.45 -8.39 -32.68
N LEU A 45 20.00 -9.66 -32.68
CA LEU A 45 18.79 -10.11 -31.97
C LEU A 45 19.09 -10.59 -30.55
N HIS A 46 20.36 -10.56 -30.13
CA HIS A 46 20.72 -10.92 -28.77
C HIS A 46 20.05 -9.94 -27.78
N PRO A 47 19.45 -10.40 -26.66
CA PRO A 47 18.78 -9.55 -25.69
C PRO A 47 19.62 -8.33 -25.27
N ASN A 48 20.87 -8.57 -24.86
CA ASN A 48 21.79 -7.49 -24.50
C ASN A 48 22.02 -6.45 -25.62
N ALA A 49 22.04 -6.86 -26.89
CA ALA A 49 22.23 -5.95 -28.02
C ALA A 49 21.01 -5.04 -28.19
N ILE A 50 19.80 -5.61 -28.08
CA ILE A 50 18.53 -4.86 -28.09
C ILE A 50 18.53 -3.83 -26.94
N SER A 51 18.91 -4.23 -25.73
CA SER A 51 19.04 -3.32 -24.58
C SER A 51 20.07 -2.21 -24.82
N PHE A 52 21.20 -2.50 -25.47
CA PHE A 52 22.17 -1.46 -25.83
C PHE A 52 21.65 -0.48 -26.89
N TYR A 53 20.91 -0.96 -27.89
CA TYR A 53 20.34 -0.08 -28.92
C TYR A 53 19.32 0.92 -28.37
N ARG A 54 18.69 0.59 -27.24
CA ARG A 54 17.77 1.49 -26.53
C ARG A 54 18.47 2.69 -25.86
N PHE A 55 19.76 2.58 -25.50
CA PHE A 55 20.47 3.62 -24.75
C PHE A 55 20.38 5.03 -25.35
N PRO A 56 20.69 5.26 -26.64
CA PRO A 56 20.59 6.60 -27.24
C PRO A 56 19.14 7.02 -27.53
N MET A 57 18.18 6.11 -27.47
CA MET A 57 16.84 6.32 -28.03
C MET A 57 15.96 7.18 -27.14
N GLY A 58 16.20 7.21 -25.83
CA GLY A 58 15.58 8.19 -24.92
C GLY A 58 15.96 9.62 -25.28
N ILE A 59 17.26 9.87 -25.51
CA ILE A 59 17.77 11.17 -25.94
C ILE A 59 17.26 11.53 -27.34
N LEU A 60 17.28 10.57 -28.28
CA LEU A 60 16.77 10.78 -29.63
C LEU A 60 15.29 11.19 -29.61
N SER A 61 14.46 10.53 -28.79
CA SER A 61 13.04 10.86 -28.65
C SER A 61 12.84 12.29 -28.14
N VAL A 62 13.64 12.71 -27.14
CA VAL A 62 13.63 14.08 -26.63
C VAL A 62 14.09 15.08 -27.68
N TYR A 63 15.14 14.75 -28.43
CA TYR A 63 15.65 15.59 -29.51
C TYR A 63 14.59 15.80 -30.60
N THR A 64 13.92 14.74 -31.04
CA THR A 64 12.81 14.81 -32.00
C THR A 64 11.65 15.67 -31.47
N LEU A 65 11.32 15.54 -30.18
CA LEU A 65 10.32 16.37 -29.54
C LEU A 65 10.73 17.86 -29.54
N HIS A 66 12.00 18.13 -29.22
CA HIS A 66 12.55 19.50 -29.20
C HIS A 66 12.56 20.15 -30.58
N LEU A 67 12.75 19.37 -31.65
CA LEU A 67 12.65 19.86 -33.03
C LEU A 67 11.20 20.17 -33.47
N GLY A 68 10.20 19.98 -32.61
CA GLY A 68 8.80 20.27 -32.92
C GLY A 68 8.05 19.12 -33.59
N TYR A 69 8.56 17.88 -33.49
CA TYR A 69 7.91 16.69 -34.04
C TYR A 69 7.37 15.75 -32.92
N PRO A 70 6.39 16.19 -32.11
CA PRO A 70 5.93 15.45 -30.93
C PRO A 70 5.31 14.08 -31.26
N ARG A 71 4.61 13.95 -32.39
CA ARG A 71 4.02 12.68 -32.85
C ARG A 71 5.10 11.64 -33.13
N LEU A 72 6.12 12.03 -33.88
CA LEU A 72 7.26 11.17 -34.21
C LEU A 72 8.05 10.80 -32.95
N ALA A 73 8.22 11.75 -32.03
CA ALA A 73 8.87 11.49 -30.74
C ALA A 73 8.15 10.40 -29.93
N ILE A 74 6.81 10.46 -29.83
CA ILE A 74 6.02 9.40 -29.16
C ILE A 74 6.20 8.06 -29.88
N TRP A 75 6.16 8.04 -31.21
CA TRP A 75 6.30 6.78 -31.96
C TRP A 75 7.67 6.14 -31.75
N ILE A 76 8.76 6.91 -31.86
CA ILE A 76 10.13 6.43 -31.59
C ILE A 76 10.22 5.92 -30.16
N PHE A 77 9.79 6.72 -29.18
CA PHE A 77 9.82 6.34 -27.78
C PHE A 77 9.03 5.04 -27.52
N SER A 78 7.80 4.96 -28.03
CA SER A 78 6.91 3.80 -27.82
C SER A 78 7.47 2.54 -28.47
N PHE A 79 8.01 2.64 -29.68
CA PHE A 79 8.66 1.53 -30.37
C PHE A 79 9.78 0.92 -29.50
N TRP A 80 10.68 1.76 -28.98
CA TRP A 80 11.80 1.30 -28.15
C TRP A 80 11.39 0.88 -26.73
N MET A 81 10.26 1.36 -26.21
CA MET A 81 9.69 0.81 -24.97
C MET A 81 9.04 -0.57 -25.21
N ILE A 82 8.47 -0.83 -26.38
CA ILE A 82 7.91 -2.14 -26.74
C ILE A 82 9.02 -3.19 -26.88
N THR A 83 10.22 -2.81 -27.36
CA THR A 83 11.33 -3.77 -27.53
C THR A 83 11.91 -4.29 -26.22
N ASP A 84 11.61 -3.68 -25.07
CA ASP A 84 11.87 -4.25 -23.74
C ASP A 84 11.13 -5.58 -23.52
N LEU A 85 9.98 -5.77 -24.15
CA LEU A 85 9.27 -7.05 -24.09
C LEU A 85 9.95 -8.10 -24.97
N THR A 86 10.54 -7.64 -26.08
CA THR A 86 11.23 -8.48 -27.07
C THR A 86 12.48 -9.11 -26.45
N ASP A 87 13.35 -8.32 -25.82
CA ASP A 87 14.59 -8.86 -25.24
C ASP A 87 14.32 -9.86 -24.11
N GLY A 88 13.32 -9.61 -23.26
CA GLY A 88 12.90 -10.50 -22.19
C GLY A 88 12.29 -11.81 -22.69
N ASP A 89 11.53 -11.78 -23.79
CA ASP A 89 11.00 -13.00 -24.42
C ASP A 89 12.09 -13.83 -25.07
N ILE A 90 13.02 -13.19 -25.79
CA ILE A 90 14.16 -13.88 -26.40
C ILE A 90 15.05 -14.49 -25.30
N ALA A 91 15.38 -13.74 -24.25
CA ALA A 91 16.21 -14.24 -23.15
C ALA A 91 15.63 -15.50 -22.50
N ARG A 92 14.32 -15.51 -22.23
CA ARG A 92 13.62 -16.61 -21.55
C ARG A 92 13.37 -17.81 -22.46
N ARG A 93 12.91 -17.61 -23.69
CA ARG A 93 12.52 -18.71 -24.60
C ARG A 93 13.70 -19.30 -25.37
N CYS A 94 14.72 -18.49 -25.66
CA CYS A 94 15.93 -18.94 -26.34
C CYS A 94 17.06 -19.32 -25.37
N ASN A 95 16.85 -19.32 -24.05
CA ASN A 95 17.90 -19.56 -23.04
C ASN A 95 19.14 -18.67 -23.25
N LEU A 96 18.91 -17.38 -23.49
CA LEU A 96 19.95 -16.36 -23.69
C LEU A 96 20.07 -15.39 -22.50
N SER A 97 19.56 -15.78 -21.33
CA SER A 97 19.68 -14.99 -20.10
C SER A 97 21.14 -14.91 -19.64
N THR A 98 21.64 -13.70 -19.42
CA THR A 98 23.01 -13.47 -18.93
C THR A 98 23.00 -12.58 -17.68
N GLU A 99 24.00 -12.71 -16.80
CA GLU A 99 24.11 -11.85 -15.61
C GLU A 99 24.33 -10.38 -15.99
N LYS A 100 25.11 -10.14 -17.07
CA LYS A 100 25.28 -8.80 -17.65
C LYS A 100 23.93 -8.23 -18.13
N GLY A 101 23.14 -9.03 -18.86
CA GLY A 101 21.79 -8.63 -19.31
C GLY A 101 20.89 -8.23 -18.14
N ALA A 102 20.86 -9.04 -17.07
CA ALA A 102 20.08 -8.75 -15.86
C ALA A 102 20.43 -7.40 -15.18
N THR A 103 21.61 -6.84 -15.45
CA THR A 103 22.04 -5.51 -14.98
C THR A 103 21.79 -4.42 -16.01
N ILE A 104 21.99 -4.73 -17.30
CA ILE A 104 21.85 -3.80 -18.44
C ILE A 104 20.38 -3.48 -18.72
N ASP A 105 19.48 -4.46 -18.69
CA ASP A 105 18.07 -4.25 -19.08
C ASP A 105 17.39 -3.18 -18.19
N PRO A 106 17.49 -3.24 -16.85
CA PRO A 106 16.90 -2.21 -15.98
C PRO A 106 17.61 -0.84 -16.07
N LEU A 107 18.85 -0.80 -16.57
CA LEU A 107 19.55 0.45 -16.85
C LEU A 107 19.06 1.06 -18.17
N SER A 108 18.84 0.22 -19.18
CA SER A 108 18.28 0.60 -20.48
C SER A 108 16.93 1.31 -20.32
N ASP A 109 16.03 0.74 -19.51
CA ASP A 109 14.73 1.34 -19.21
C ASP A 109 14.88 2.77 -18.68
N LYS A 110 15.82 2.97 -17.75
CA LYS A 110 16.08 4.29 -17.15
C LYS A 110 16.58 5.29 -18.17
N LEU A 111 17.50 4.88 -19.03
CA LEU A 111 18.02 5.75 -20.11
C LEU A 111 16.95 6.10 -21.13
N MET A 112 15.91 5.27 -21.28
CA MET A 112 14.76 5.58 -22.11
C MET A 112 13.90 6.71 -21.52
N TYR A 113 13.43 6.59 -20.26
CA TYR A 113 12.46 7.55 -19.71
C TYR A 113 13.07 8.73 -18.94
N ILE A 114 14.26 8.62 -18.34
CA ILE A 114 14.85 9.72 -17.53
C ILE A 114 15.10 10.99 -18.37
N PRO A 115 15.69 10.92 -19.58
CA PRO A 115 15.88 12.12 -20.40
C PRO A 115 14.56 12.82 -20.72
N ALA A 116 13.50 12.04 -21.00
CA ALA A 116 12.18 12.56 -21.26
C ALA A 116 11.57 13.24 -20.02
N LEU A 117 11.65 12.61 -18.84
CA LEU A 117 11.20 13.22 -17.59
C LEU A 117 11.92 14.54 -17.29
N ALA A 118 13.24 14.56 -17.41
CA ALA A 118 14.05 15.76 -17.19
C ALA A 118 13.68 16.89 -18.17
N TYR A 119 13.47 16.54 -19.44
CA TYR A 119 13.03 17.51 -20.45
C TYR A 119 11.63 18.07 -20.17
N MET A 120 10.67 17.21 -19.80
CA MET A 120 9.31 17.65 -19.48
C MET A 120 9.26 18.55 -18.25
N ALA A 121 10.07 18.26 -17.23
CA ALA A 121 10.24 19.13 -16.08
C ALA A 121 10.85 20.48 -16.48
N TRP A 122 11.89 20.47 -17.32
CA TRP A 122 12.53 21.70 -17.81
C TRP A 122 11.58 22.58 -18.63
N LYS A 123 10.70 21.97 -19.41
CA LYS A 123 9.67 22.68 -20.18
C LYS A 123 8.46 23.12 -19.35
N GLY A 124 8.40 22.77 -18.06
CA GLY A 124 7.34 23.18 -17.15
C GLY A 124 6.06 22.34 -17.23
N PHE A 125 6.08 21.18 -17.90
CA PHE A 125 4.93 20.28 -17.97
C PHE A 125 4.81 19.36 -16.74
N LEU A 126 5.93 19.11 -16.05
CA LEU A 126 5.98 18.33 -14.81
C LEU A 126 6.66 19.14 -13.71
N ASP A 127 6.26 18.91 -12.46
CA ASP A 127 6.90 19.53 -11.30
C ASP A 127 8.38 19.08 -11.19
N PRO A 128 9.36 20.01 -11.25
CA PRO A 128 10.77 19.64 -11.24
C PRO A 128 11.20 18.94 -9.96
N THR A 129 10.66 19.34 -8.81
CA THR A 129 10.98 18.74 -7.51
C THR A 129 10.51 17.29 -7.46
N ALA A 130 9.29 17.01 -7.92
CA ALA A 130 8.74 15.66 -8.02
C ALA A 130 9.59 14.78 -8.94
N VAL A 131 10.02 15.31 -10.09
CA VAL A 131 10.89 14.57 -11.04
C VAL A 131 12.25 14.26 -10.43
N ILE A 132 12.87 15.21 -9.73
CA ILE A 132 14.15 14.99 -9.04
C ILE A 132 14.00 13.90 -7.97
N VAL A 133 12.94 13.95 -7.16
CA VAL A 133 12.66 12.94 -6.13
C VAL A 133 12.48 11.56 -6.76
N PHE A 134 11.71 11.47 -7.85
CA PHE A 134 11.51 10.22 -8.58
C PHE A 134 12.83 9.65 -9.10
N ILE A 135 13.63 10.46 -9.80
CA ILE A 135 14.93 10.04 -10.36
C ILE A 135 15.87 9.59 -9.25
N ALA A 136 15.94 10.32 -8.13
CA ALA A 136 16.77 9.95 -6.99
C ALA A 136 16.36 8.57 -6.42
N LEU A 137 15.07 8.34 -6.19
CA LEU A 137 14.56 7.03 -5.71
C LEU A 137 14.84 5.91 -6.73
N ASP A 138 14.68 6.19 -8.02
CA ASP A 138 14.87 5.19 -9.05
C ASP A 138 16.34 4.81 -9.25
N VAL A 139 17.25 5.79 -9.17
CA VAL A 139 18.71 5.57 -9.14
C VAL A 139 19.12 4.80 -7.89
N LEU A 140 18.62 5.18 -6.70
CA LEU A 140 18.84 4.42 -5.47
C LEU A 140 18.37 2.96 -5.61
N GLY A 141 17.23 2.74 -6.25
CA GLY A 141 16.73 1.40 -6.58
C GLY A 141 17.64 0.62 -7.51
N GLN A 142 18.28 1.27 -8.49
CA GLN A 142 19.30 0.63 -9.32
C GLN A 142 20.55 0.29 -8.53
N MET A 143 21.05 1.23 -7.72
CA MET A 143 22.25 1.04 -6.89
C MET A 143 22.06 -0.08 -5.86
N SER A 144 20.86 -0.22 -5.30
CA SER A 144 20.54 -1.33 -4.37
C SER A 144 20.76 -2.72 -4.99
N ARG A 145 20.70 -2.87 -6.32
CA ARG A 145 20.96 -4.14 -7.02
C ARG A 145 22.43 -4.57 -6.96
N LEU A 146 23.35 -3.65 -6.66
CA LEU A 146 24.76 -3.97 -6.48
C LEU A 146 25.03 -4.64 -5.13
N VAL A 147 24.16 -4.42 -4.15
CA VAL A 147 24.32 -4.89 -2.77
C VAL A 147 23.44 -6.12 -2.48
N VAL A 148 22.28 -6.23 -3.13
CA VAL A 148 21.29 -7.29 -2.86
C VAL A 148 21.55 -8.53 -3.73
N GLU A 149 21.59 -9.71 -3.10
CA GLU A 149 21.79 -11.00 -3.79
C GLU A 149 20.69 -11.29 -4.83
N ASN A 150 19.43 -10.98 -4.50
CA ASN A 150 18.33 -11.10 -5.42
C ASN A 150 18.21 -9.88 -6.35
N LYS A 151 18.87 -9.96 -7.50
CA LYS A 151 18.86 -8.92 -8.54
C LYS A 151 17.53 -8.81 -9.29
N ALA A 152 16.56 -9.72 -9.06
CA ALA A 152 15.28 -9.72 -9.78
C ALA A 152 14.47 -8.43 -9.56
N ALA A 153 13.62 -8.10 -10.53
CA ALA A 153 12.72 -6.96 -10.44
C ALA A 153 11.50 -7.31 -9.58
N ASN A 154 11.17 -6.45 -8.60
CA ASN A 154 9.93 -6.57 -7.83
C ASN A 154 8.74 -5.99 -8.62
N LEU A 155 7.52 -6.41 -8.25
CA LEU A 155 6.28 -5.99 -8.93
C LEU A 155 6.13 -4.46 -8.96
N PHE A 156 6.46 -3.79 -7.85
CA PHE A 156 6.47 -2.33 -7.74
C PHE A 156 7.41 -1.68 -8.77
N GLY A 157 8.59 -2.27 -8.98
CA GLY A 157 9.56 -1.81 -9.97
C GLY A 157 9.08 -1.94 -11.42
N LYS A 158 8.23 -2.92 -11.75
CA LYS A 158 7.61 -3.02 -13.07
C LYS A 158 6.44 -2.05 -13.23
N ALA A 159 5.60 -1.96 -12.20
CA ALA A 159 4.44 -1.08 -12.20
C ALA A 159 4.85 0.40 -12.31
N LYS A 160 5.91 0.83 -11.61
CA LYS A 160 6.41 2.21 -11.72
C LYS A 160 6.85 2.54 -13.15
N THR A 161 7.60 1.66 -13.81
CA THR A 161 8.09 1.88 -15.18
C THR A 161 6.92 2.02 -16.15
N PHE A 162 5.92 1.15 -16.03
CA PHE A 162 4.69 1.24 -16.82
C PHE A 162 3.97 2.59 -16.60
N LEU A 163 3.78 3.02 -15.35
CA LEU A 163 3.12 4.30 -15.06
C LEU A 163 3.93 5.51 -15.56
N VAL A 164 5.26 5.46 -15.53
CA VAL A 164 6.12 6.52 -16.08
C VAL A 164 5.97 6.61 -17.61
N VAL A 165 5.90 5.48 -18.31
CA VAL A 165 5.63 5.45 -19.76
C VAL A 165 4.27 6.09 -20.05
N VAL A 166 3.24 5.71 -19.30
CA VAL A 166 1.89 6.30 -19.42
C VAL A 166 1.92 7.80 -19.14
N LEU A 167 2.63 8.23 -18.09
CA LEU A 167 2.81 9.64 -17.74
C LEU A 167 3.44 10.43 -18.90
N LEU A 168 4.55 9.94 -19.46
CA LEU A 168 5.25 10.60 -20.56
C LEU A 168 4.39 10.69 -21.82
N ILE A 169 3.67 9.62 -22.18
CA ILE A 169 2.73 9.64 -23.31
C ILE A 169 1.62 10.66 -23.05
N ALA A 170 1.02 10.66 -21.86
CA ALA A 170 -0.02 11.61 -21.48
C ALA A 170 0.47 13.06 -21.56
N THR A 171 1.70 13.34 -21.10
CA THR A 171 2.31 14.67 -21.19
C THR A 171 2.51 15.10 -22.64
N VAL A 172 3.00 14.23 -23.53
CA VAL A 172 3.16 14.62 -24.95
C VAL A 172 1.80 14.78 -25.65
N LEU A 173 0.78 14.00 -25.28
CA LEU A 173 -0.57 14.22 -25.79
C LEU A 173 -1.11 15.61 -25.39
N GLU A 174 -0.84 16.08 -24.18
CA GLU A 174 -1.19 17.44 -23.75
C GLU A 174 -0.42 18.51 -24.55
N ILE A 175 0.83 18.24 -24.93
CA ILE A 175 1.60 19.11 -25.84
C ILE A 175 0.94 19.18 -27.23
N ILE A 176 0.45 18.07 -27.77
CA ILE A 176 -0.13 18.01 -29.13
C ILE A 176 -1.53 18.59 -29.18
N TYR A 177 -2.39 18.25 -28.22
CA TYR A 177 -3.82 18.50 -28.27
C TYR A 177 -4.29 19.61 -27.31
N GLY A 178 -3.38 20.18 -26.51
CA GLY A 178 -3.70 21.17 -25.49
C GLY A 178 -4.18 20.54 -24.18
N PRO A 179 -4.66 21.36 -23.22
CA PRO A 179 -5.04 20.90 -21.88
C PRO A 179 -6.22 19.94 -21.98
N LEU A 180 -5.92 18.66 -21.83
CA LEU A 180 -6.93 17.61 -21.74
C LEU A 180 -7.68 17.77 -20.41
N PRO A 181 -8.94 17.32 -20.29
CA PRO A 181 -9.68 17.31 -19.01
C PRO A 181 -8.96 16.52 -17.89
N HIS A 182 -7.87 15.84 -18.23
CA HIS A 182 -6.97 15.09 -17.36
C HIS A 182 -5.65 15.82 -17.02
N SER A 183 -5.46 17.11 -17.28
CA SER A 183 -4.25 17.83 -16.82
C SER A 183 -4.07 17.77 -15.28
N ARG A 184 -5.19 17.63 -14.55
CA ARG A 184 -5.22 17.31 -13.10
C ARG A 184 -4.75 15.91 -12.74
N VAL A 185 -4.53 15.02 -13.72
CA VAL A 185 -4.12 13.61 -13.53
C VAL A 185 -2.60 13.45 -13.58
N LEU A 186 -1.86 14.35 -14.25
CA LEU A 186 -0.40 14.26 -14.33
C LEU A 186 0.27 14.34 -12.94
N GLY A 187 -0.15 15.28 -12.11
CA GLY A 187 0.36 15.42 -10.74
C GLY A 187 0.11 14.18 -9.87
N PRO A 188 -1.13 13.69 -9.73
CA PRO A 188 -1.42 12.44 -9.03
C PRO A 188 -0.69 11.23 -9.62
N LEU A 189 -0.62 11.09 -10.95
CA LEU A 189 0.09 10.01 -11.62
C LEU A 189 1.59 10.03 -11.30
N MET A 190 2.19 11.23 -11.28
CA MET A 190 3.58 11.43 -10.84
C MET A 190 3.76 11.05 -9.37
N GLY A 191 2.82 11.43 -8.50
CA GLY A 191 2.78 11.00 -7.10
C GLY A 191 2.74 9.48 -6.94
N PHE A 192 1.92 8.79 -7.74
CA PHE A 192 1.90 7.31 -7.79
C PHE A 192 3.24 6.73 -8.27
N CYS A 193 3.87 7.31 -9.29
CA CYS A 193 5.18 6.88 -9.76
C CYS A 193 6.24 7.00 -8.65
N ILE A 194 6.26 8.12 -7.91
CA ILE A 194 7.15 8.34 -6.76
C ILE A 194 6.88 7.30 -5.66
N GLY A 195 5.61 7.08 -5.31
CA GLY A 195 5.22 6.09 -4.30
C GLY A 195 5.68 4.67 -4.67
N LEU A 196 5.45 4.25 -5.92
CA LEU A 196 5.91 2.95 -6.39
C LEU A 196 7.44 2.86 -6.49
N ALA A 197 8.13 3.95 -6.84
CA ALA A 197 9.59 4.00 -6.82
C ALA A 197 10.13 3.82 -5.40
N PHE A 198 9.56 4.53 -4.42
CA PHE A 198 9.89 4.37 -3.01
C PHE A 198 9.64 2.93 -2.53
N CYS A 199 8.45 2.37 -2.77
CA CYS A 199 8.14 0.99 -2.42
C CYS A 199 9.11 0.00 -3.08
N SER A 200 9.46 0.22 -4.36
CA SER A 200 10.41 -0.64 -5.07
C SER A 200 11.79 -0.68 -4.39
N VAL A 201 12.27 0.45 -3.87
CA VAL A 201 13.52 0.53 -3.08
C VAL A 201 13.33 -0.11 -1.70
N ALA A 202 12.32 0.32 -0.96
CA ALA A 202 12.06 -0.12 0.40
C ALA A 202 11.94 -1.65 0.49
N PHE A 203 11.09 -2.26 -0.34
CA PHE A 203 10.90 -3.71 -0.34
C PHE A 203 12.09 -4.52 -0.89
N LYS A 204 13.06 -3.86 -1.55
CA LYS A 204 14.29 -4.51 -2.00
C LYS A 204 15.37 -4.48 -0.91
N ILE A 205 15.44 -3.41 -0.13
CA ILE A 205 16.43 -3.23 0.94
C ILE A 205 15.98 -3.91 2.23
N ILE A 206 14.69 -3.81 2.55
CA ILE A 206 14.13 -4.30 3.81
C ILE A 206 13.90 -5.81 3.68
N PRO A 207 14.50 -6.63 4.55
CA PRO A 207 14.25 -8.07 4.57
C PRO A 207 12.78 -8.38 4.81
N ASN A 208 12.24 -9.40 4.14
CA ASN A 208 10.80 -9.71 4.22
C ASN A 208 10.30 -9.98 5.64
N TYR A 209 11.14 -10.51 6.52
CA TYR A 209 10.79 -10.77 7.93
C TYR A 209 10.62 -9.50 8.78
N TRP A 210 10.93 -8.31 8.25
CA TRP A 210 10.69 -7.02 8.89
C TRP A 210 9.32 -6.42 8.57
N TYR A 211 8.58 -6.96 7.60
CA TYR A 211 7.33 -6.35 7.12
C TYR A 211 6.27 -6.24 8.23
N ALA A 212 6.16 -7.25 9.08
CA ALA A 212 5.28 -7.21 10.25
C ALA A 212 5.64 -6.05 11.17
N ASN A 213 6.90 -5.94 11.57
CA ASN A 213 7.36 -4.86 12.46
C ASN A 213 7.16 -3.46 11.87
N ILE A 214 7.28 -3.31 10.55
CA ILE A 214 7.01 -2.01 9.91
C ILE A 214 5.56 -1.62 10.06
N LEU A 215 4.63 -2.57 9.90
CA LEU A 215 3.21 -2.33 10.11
C LEU A 215 2.92 -1.97 11.58
N SER A 216 3.51 -2.69 12.54
CA SER A 216 3.37 -2.36 13.97
C SER A 216 3.99 -0.99 14.31
N LEU A 217 5.15 -0.65 13.74
CA LEU A 217 5.75 0.69 13.90
C LEU A 217 4.86 1.79 13.31
N MET A 218 4.20 1.55 12.17
CA MET A 218 3.24 2.49 11.60
C MET A 218 1.99 2.64 12.48
N ASN A 219 1.49 1.55 13.10
CA ASN A 219 0.43 1.60 14.12
C ASN A 219 0.88 2.46 15.33
N MET A 220 2.09 2.25 15.84
CA MET A 220 2.65 3.05 16.92
C MET A 220 2.73 4.55 16.56
N VAL A 221 3.19 4.87 15.35
CA VAL A 221 3.22 6.27 14.86
C VAL A 221 1.81 6.87 14.81
N CYS A 222 0.80 6.09 14.38
CA CYS A 222 -0.59 6.53 14.43
C CYS A 222 -1.06 6.82 15.87
N GLY A 223 -0.71 5.96 16.83
CA GLY A 223 -1.00 6.15 18.24
C GLY A 223 -0.37 7.44 18.81
N ILE A 224 0.93 7.64 18.57
CA ILE A 224 1.66 8.85 18.99
C ILE A 224 1.05 10.11 18.35
N ALA A 225 0.78 10.07 17.04
CA ALA A 225 0.14 11.17 16.34
C ALA A 225 -1.26 11.47 16.90
N GLY A 226 -2.02 10.44 17.30
CA GLY A 226 -3.30 10.60 17.97
C GLY A 226 -3.17 11.28 19.34
N ILE A 227 -2.18 10.90 20.15
CA ILE A 227 -1.90 11.55 21.44
C ILE A 227 -1.57 13.03 21.21
N VAL A 228 -0.65 13.33 20.29
CA VAL A 228 -0.28 14.70 19.92
C VAL A 228 -1.50 15.50 19.45
N THR A 229 -2.37 14.90 18.63
CA THR A 229 -3.59 15.53 18.14
C THR A 229 -4.51 15.96 19.29
N ILE A 230 -4.70 15.11 20.30
CA ILE A 230 -5.50 15.43 21.50
C ILE A 230 -4.85 16.54 22.31
N LEU A 231 -3.54 16.45 22.54
CA LEU A 231 -2.79 17.45 23.32
C LEU A 231 -2.76 18.82 22.63
N MET A 232 -2.79 18.86 21.30
CA MET A 232 -2.94 20.10 20.51
C MET A 232 -4.36 20.67 20.52
N GLY A 233 -5.31 20.06 21.26
CA GLY A 233 -6.69 20.52 21.37
C GLY A 233 -7.51 20.32 20.10
N LYS A 234 -7.09 19.42 19.19
CA LYS A 234 -7.86 19.09 18.00
C LYS A 234 -9.05 18.18 18.37
N PRO A 235 -10.14 18.19 17.58
CA PRO A 235 -11.28 17.31 17.79
C PRO A 235 -10.90 15.83 17.93
N LEU A 236 -11.49 15.13 18.91
CA LEU A 236 -11.19 13.73 19.24
C LEU A 236 -11.40 12.76 18.06
N ILE A 237 -12.29 13.10 17.12
CA ILE A 237 -12.53 12.32 15.89
C ILE A 237 -11.26 12.13 15.06
N TYR A 238 -10.35 13.11 15.01
CA TYR A 238 -9.09 12.97 14.27
C TYR A 238 -8.13 12.00 14.95
N ALA A 239 -8.05 12.03 16.28
CA ALA A 239 -7.26 11.07 17.04
C ALA A 239 -7.83 9.65 16.90
N PHE A 240 -9.16 9.50 16.93
CA PHE A 240 -9.80 8.22 16.69
C PHE A 240 -9.60 7.71 15.27
N GLY A 241 -9.63 8.59 14.26
CA GLY A 241 -9.31 8.23 12.88
C GLY A 241 -7.89 7.68 12.74
N LEU A 242 -6.93 8.23 13.48
CA LEU A 242 -5.56 7.71 13.54
C LEU A 242 -5.50 6.34 14.25
N VAL A 243 -6.23 6.16 15.36
CA VAL A 243 -6.34 4.84 16.02
C VAL A 243 -6.98 3.81 15.08
N PHE A 244 -8.02 4.18 14.35
CA PHE A 244 -8.67 3.32 13.36
C PHE A 244 -7.72 2.94 12.21
N LEU A 245 -6.88 3.88 11.75
CA LEU A 245 -5.83 3.60 10.78
C LEU A 245 -4.76 2.65 11.36
N GLY A 246 -4.34 2.86 12.62
CA GLY A 246 -3.44 1.95 13.34
C GLY A 246 -4.01 0.55 13.44
N GLN A 247 -5.29 0.42 13.78
CA GLN A 247 -6.01 -0.85 13.81
C GLN A 247 -6.11 -1.54 12.45
N PHE A 248 -6.26 -0.76 11.38
CA PHE A 248 -6.23 -1.31 10.03
C PHE A 248 -4.85 -1.89 9.71
N LEU A 249 -3.76 -1.26 10.14
CA LEU A 249 -2.39 -1.75 9.95
C LEU A 249 -2.09 -3.00 10.79
N ASP A 250 -2.49 -3.00 12.06
CA ASP A 250 -2.44 -4.13 13.00
C ASP A 250 -3.11 -5.39 12.41
N LEU A 251 -4.28 -5.26 11.77
CA LEU A 251 -4.95 -6.39 11.12
C LEU A 251 -4.06 -7.13 10.08
N PHE A 252 -3.08 -6.45 9.48
CA PHE A 252 -2.18 -7.04 8.50
C PHE A 252 -0.85 -7.51 9.08
N ASP A 253 -0.42 -7.08 10.27
CA ASP A 253 0.92 -7.38 10.75
C ASP A 253 1.10 -8.85 11.18
N GLY A 254 0.12 -9.44 11.85
CA GLY A 254 0.14 -10.86 12.22
C GLY A 254 0.09 -11.78 11.01
N ARG A 255 -0.66 -11.39 9.97
CA ARG A 255 -0.67 -12.09 8.68
C ARG A 255 0.65 -11.94 7.92
N ALA A 256 1.28 -10.77 8.03
CA ALA A 256 2.59 -10.53 7.45
C ALA A 256 3.66 -11.38 8.16
N ALA A 257 3.59 -11.48 9.49
CA ALA A 257 4.48 -12.31 10.31
C ALA A 257 4.36 -13.80 9.94
N GLU A 258 3.14 -14.30 9.73
CA GLU A 258 2.92 -15.69 9.30
C GLU A 258 3.42 -15.96 7.88
N ARG A 259 3.27 -14.99 6.98
CA ARG A 259 3.63 -15.18 5.56
C ARG A 259 5.12 -15.00 5.28
N TRP A 260 5.77 -14.06 5.95
CA TRP A 260 7.15 -13.63 5.66
C TRP A 260 8.12 -13.82 6.84
N GLY A 261 7.64 -14.34 7.97
CA GLY A 261 8.39 -14.39 9.21
C GLY A 261 8.35 -13.07 9.98
N SER A 262 8.81 -13.11 11.22
CA SER A 262 8.94 -11.94 12.09
C SER A 262 10.29 -11.96 12.81
N THR A 263 10.69 -10.84 13.39
CA THR A 263 11.91 -10.79 14.22
C THR A 263 11.68 -11.46 15.58
N PRO A 264 12.74 -11.85 16.30
CA PRO A 264 12.61 -12.52 17.61
C PRO A 264 11.82 -11.74 18.67
N LYS A 265 11.73 -10.41 18.52
CA LYS A 265 10.97 -9.51 19.41
C LYS A 265 9.75 -8.90 18.73
N GLY A 266 9.31 -9.43 17.59
CA GLY A 266 8.21 -8.86 16.80
C GLY A 266 6.91 -8.75 17.61
N GLU A 267 6.57 -9.77 18.40
CA GLU A 267 5.39 -9.73 19.30
C GLU A 267 5.48 -8.54 20.27
N MET A 268 6.67 -8.28 20.83
CA MET A 268 6.86 -7.15 21.75
C MET A 268 6.69 -5.79 21.05
N PHE A 269 7.10 -5.68 19.78
CA PHE A 269 6.88 -4.46 18.99
C PHE A 269 5.39 -4.22 18.73
N ASP A 270 4.66 -5.29 18.41
CA ASP A 270 3.22 -5.29 18.24
C ASP A 270 2.51 -4.84 19.54
N ASP A 271 2.81 -5.47 20.67
CA ASP A 271 2.21 -5.09 21.96
C ASP A 271 2.51 -3.64 22.39
N ILE A 272 3.70 -3.11 22.06
CA ILE A 272 4.04 -1.70 22.33
C ILE A 272 3.21 -0.79 21.42
N ALA A 273 3.04 -1.15 20.14
CA ALA A 273 2.23 -0.39 19.20
C ALA A 273 0.76 -0.35 19.66
N ASP A 274 0.19 -1.51 19.98
CA ASP A 274 -1.17 -1.68 20.50
C ASP A 274 -1.38 -0.96 21.83
N GLY A 275 -0.42 -1.08 22.76
CA GLY A 275 -0.47 -0.37 24.03
C GLY A 275 -0.47 1.14 23.84
N THR A 276 0.24 1.65 22.82
CA THR A 276 0.30 3.07 22.50
C THR A 276 -1.00 3.57 21.86
N SER A 277 -1.50 2.87 20.84
CA SER A 277 -2.71 3.29 20.10
C SER A 277 -4.00 2.97 20.86
N PHE A 278 -4.23 1.70 21.20
CA PHE A 278 -5.46 1.23 21.83
C PHE A 278 -5.54 1.53 23.32
N GLY A 279 -4.39 1.54 23.99
CA GLY A 279 -4.29 1.91 25.41
C GLY A 279 -4.14 3.42 25.57
N GLY A 280 -2.97 3.94 25.20
CA GLY A 280 -2.57 5.33 25.44
C GLY A 280 -3.46 6.36 24.76
N THR A 281 -3.61 6.28 23.43
CA THR A 281 -4.41 7.27 22.68
C THR A 281 -5.87 7.23 23.10
N VAL A 282 -6.51 6.05 23.11
CA VAL A 282 -7.93 5.93 23.48
C VAL A 282 -8.15 6.25 24.96
N GLY A 283 -7.26 5.85 25.86
CA GLY A 283 -7.33 6.23 27.26
C GLY A 283 -7.26 7.74 27.45
N LEU A 284 -6.41 8.43 26.69
CA LEU A 284 -6.36 9.89 26.67
C LEU A 284 -7.64 10.50 26.06
N MET A 285 -8.20 9.90 25.00
CA MET A 285 -9.50 10.33 24.46
C MET A 285 -10.60 10.25 25.51
N VAL A 286 -10.69 9.12 26.22
CA VAL A 286 -11.62 8.91 27.33
C VAL A 286 -11.43 10.01 28.38
N ALA A 287 -10.18 10.32 28.74
CA ALA A 287 -9.88 11.35 29.73
C ALA A 287 -10.43 12.74 29.38
N TYR A 288 -10.43 13.09 28.08
CA TYR A 288 -10.92 14.37 27.58
C TYR A 288 -12.40 14.37 27.17
N SER A 289 -13.11 13.24 27.31
CA SER A 289 -14.50 13.08 26.87
C SER A 289 -15.56 13.39 27.93
N PHE A 290 -15.14 13.79 29.14
CA PHE A 290 -16.04 14.07 30.27
C PHE A 290 -15.84 15.50 30.79
N LYS A 291 -16.95 16.12 31.24
CA LYS A 291 -16.94 17.47 31.83
C LYS A 291 -16.07 17.56 33.09
N SER A 292 -16.10 16.52 33.93
CA SER A 292 -15.26 16.44 35.13
C SER A 292 -13.90 15.83 34.78
N PRO A 293 -12.80 16.59 34.84
CA PRO A 293 -11.48 16.09 34.45
C PRO A 293 -11.05 14.89 35.32
N ALA A 294 -11.27 14.95 36.64
CA ALA A 294 -10.89 13.87 37.53
C ALA A 294 -11.63 12.56 37.19
N PHE A 295 -12.90 12.64 36.81
CA PHE A 295 -13.70 11.48 36.41
C PHE A 295 -13.28 10.95 35.03
N GLY A 296 -13.03 11.83 34.06
CA GLY A 296 -12.51 11.42 32.76
C GLY A 296 -11.16 10.72 32.90
N TRP A 297 -10.20 11.33 33.62
CA TRP A 297 -8.87 10.76 33.81
C TRP A 297 -8.90 9.42 34.56
N SER A 298 -9.79 9.23 35.54
CA SER A 298 -9.89 7.93 36.21
C SER A 298 -10.36 6.83 35.27
N LEU A 299 -11.35 7.09 34.42
CA LEU A 299 -11.81 6.14 33.39
C LEU A 299 -10.75 5.92 32.29
N GLY A 300 -10.03 6.97 31.89
CA GLY A 300 -8.95 6.86 30.91
C GLY A 300 -7.77 6.02 31.40
N ILE A 301 -7.40 6.17 32.68
CA ILE A 301 -6.38 5.35 33.34
C ILE A 301 -6.86 3.89 33.45
N LEU A 302 -8.13 3.68 33.83
CA LEU A 302 -8.72 2.34 33.87
C LEU A 302 -8.64 1.64 32.51
N HIS A 303 -9.06 2.31 31.43
CA HIS A 303 -9.03 1.75 30.07
C HIS A 303 -7.60 1.42 29.63
N THR A 304 -6.65 2.35 29.83
CA THR A 304 -5.23 2.14 29.52
C THR A 304 -4.67 0.95 30.28
N PHE A 305 -4.91 0.87 31.59
CA PHE A 305 -4.43 -0.21 32.43
C PHE A 305 -5.00 -1.57 32.00
N CYS A 306 -6.32 -1.65 31.79
CA CYS A 306 -6.97 -2.87 31.32
C CYS A 306 -6.45 -3.33 29.95
N THR A 307 -6.17 -2.39 29.04
CA THR A 307 -5.59 -2.69 27.73
C THR A 307 -4.19 -3.28 27.86
N ILE A 308 -3.29 -2.62 28.60
CA ILE A 308 -1.90 -3.10 28.81
C ILE A 308 -1.91 -4.45 29.53
N PHE A 309 -2.73 -4.61 30.58
CA PHE A 309 -2.86 -5.86 31.30
C PHE A 309 -3.32 -7.00 30.39
N ARG A 310 -4.28 -6.74 29.50
CA ARG A 310 -4.76 -7.72 28.51
C ARG A 310 -3.64 -8.15 27.57
N LEU A 311 -2.84 -7.22 27.03
CA LEU A 311 -1.71 -7.51 26.14
C LEU A 311 -0.69 -8.41 26.84
N VAL A 312 -0.23 -8.00 28.03
CA VAL A 312 0.74 -8.77 28.83
C VAL A 312 0.21 -10.17 29.18
N ARG A 313 -1.06 -10.26 29.63
CA ARG A 313 -1.70 -11.54 29.96
C ARG A 313 -1.76 -12.47 28.75
N PHE A 314 -2.05 -11.95 27.57
CA PHE A 314 -2.14 -12.73 26.34
C PHE A 314 -0.80 -13.39 25.99
N ILE A 315 0.30 -12.61 25.96
CA ILE A 315 1.65 -13.14 25.66
C ILE A 315 2.06 -14.23 26.65
N ILE A 316 1.87 -13.98 27.95
CA ILE A 316 2.25 -14.92 29.00
C ILE A 316 1.52 -16.26 28.83
N ARG A 317 0.21 -16.22 28.57
CA ARG A 317 -0.59 -17.43 28.38
C ARG A 317 -0.21 -18.16 27.10
N LYS A 318 -0.05 -17.43 26.00
CA LYS A 318 0.37 -17.99 24.71
C LYS A 318 1.69 -18.74 24.84
N ARG A 319 2.70 -18.12 25.47
CA ARG A 319 4.01 -18.75 25.74
C ARG A 319 3.89 -19.97 26.64
N LYS A 320 3.10 -19.89 27.72
CA LYS A 320 2.88 -21.01 28.64
C LYS A 320 2.20 -22.20 27.95
N ALA A 321 1.34 -21.94 26.97
CA ALA A 321 0.65 -22.98 26.20
C ALA A 321 1.48 -23.52 25.02
N GLY A 322 2.67 -22.96 24.74
CA GLY A 322 3.51 -23.39 23.63
C GLY A 322 2.87 -23.18 22.25
N VAL A 323 1.94 -22.24 22.12
CA VAL A 323 1.24 -21.98 20.85
C VAL A 323 2.13 -21.15 19.94
N GLU A 324 2.61 -21.79 18.86
CA GLU A 324 3.29 -21.12 17.76
C GLU A 324 2.25 -20.57 16.76
N GLY A 325 2.43 -19.33 16.29
CA GLY A 325 1.45 -18.65 15.41
C GLY A 325 0.42 -17.84 16.21
N GLY A 326 -0.77 -17.61 15.67
CA GLY A 326 -1.82 -16.89 16.39
C GLY A 326 -3.10 -17.67 16.59
N VAL A 327 -3.98 -17.13 17.43
CA VAL A 327 -5.12 -17.86 18.01
C VAL A 327 -6.44 -17.55 17.32
N GLU A 328 -7.35 -18.52 17.24
CA GLU A 328 -8.70 -18.31 16.71
C GLU A 328 -9.65 -17.67 17.75
N TRP A 329 -9.34 -17.82 19.04
CA TRP A 329 -10.15 -17.32 20.13
C TRP A 329 -9.26 -16.60 21.15
N PHE A 330 -9.76 -15.49 21.67
CA PHE A 330 -9.13 -14.75 22.75
C PHE A 330 -9.85 -15.02 24.06
N CYS A 331 -9.09 -15.08 25.16
CA CYS A 331 -9.64 -15.04 26.50
C CYS A 331 -9.79 -13.58 26.97
N GLY A 332 -10.99 -13.03 26.85
CA GLY A 332 -11.31 -11.61 27.00
C GLY A 332 -11.37 -10.88 25.65
N MET A 333 -12.01 -9.70 25.64
CA MET A 333 -12.16 -8.89 24.43
C MET A 333 -10.78 -8.42 23.91
N PRO A 334 -10.50 -8.51 22.58
CA PRO A 334 -9.29 -7.95 21.99
C PRO A 334 -9.14 -6.45 22.22
N SER A 335 -7.90 -5.99 22.42
CA SER A 335 -7.51 -4.58 22.55
C SER A 335 -8.08 -3.72 21.41
N PRO A 336 -7.95 -4.11 20.12
CA PRO A 336 -8.62 -3.42 19.03
C PRO A 336 -10.15 -3.27 19.20
N GLY A 337 -10.82 -4.32 19.68
CA GLY A 337 -12.26 -4.30 19.93
C GLY A 337 -12.66 -3.37 21.08
N GLY A 338 -11.90 -3.41 22.18
CA GLY A 338 -12.11 -2.54 23.33
C GLY A 338 -11.85 -1.07 23.02
N ALA A 339 -10.80 -0.78 22.25
CA ALA A 339 -10.49 0.56 21.74
C ALA A 339 -11.56 1.08 20.79
N LEU A 340 -12.05 0.25 19.87
CA LEU A 340 -13.11 0.64 18.94
C LEU A 340 -14.40 0.98 19.69
N LEU A 341 -14.79 0.18 20.68
CA LEU A 341 -15.99 0.42 21.50
C LEU A 341 -15.85 1.68 22.36
N ALA A 342 -14.76 1.82 23.13
CA ALA A 342 -14.53 2.98 23.99
C ALA A 342 -14.38 4.28 23.18
N GLY A 343 -13.59 4.26 22.11
CA GLY A 343 -13.33 5.43 21.27
C GLY A 343 -14.57 5.89 20.50
N SER A 344 -15.32 4.95 19.89
CA SER A 344 -16.57 5.30 19.20
C SER A 344 -17.66 5.77 20.18
N ALA A 345 -17.74 5.19 21.38
CA ALA A 345 -18.66 5.67 22.43
C ALA A 345 -18.34 7.12 22.84
N CYS A 346 -17.06 7.46 23.00
CA CYS A 346 -16.62 8.83 23.35
C CYS A 346 -17.03 9.88 22.32
N ILE A 347 -17.15 9.50 21.05
CA ILE A 347 -17.50 10.39 19.95
C ILE A 347 -19.01 10.43 19.70
N PHE A 348 -19.65 9.25 19.69
CA PHE A 348 -21.02 9.11 19.19
C PHE A 348 -22.08 9.32 20.28
N LEU A 349 -21.82 8.97 21.53
CA LEU A 349 -22.80 9.07 22.60
C LEU A 349 -22.76 10.44 23.27
N GLU A 350 -23.87 11.15 23.26
CA GLU A 350 -23.99 12.47 23.91
C GLU A 350 -24.07 12.36 25.44
N ALA A 351 -24.78 11.35 25.95
CA ALA A 351 -24.99 11.15 27.37
C ALA A 351 -23.75 10.60 28.08
N GLU A 352 -23.19 11.39 29.02
CA GLU A 352 -21.97 11.04 29.76
C GLU A 352 -22.05 9.70 30.48
N TRP A 353 -23.19 9.38 31.11
CA TRP A 353 -23.35 8.12 31.83
C TRP A 353 -23.30 6.91 30.87
N MET A 354 -23.85 7.03 29.66
CA MET A 354 -23.79 5.96 28.65
C MET A 354 -22.35 5.77 28.17
N ARG A 355 -21.60 6.86 27.94
CA ARG A 355 -20.17 6.81 27.63
C ARG A 355 -19.39 6.07 28.72
N ALA A 356 -19.61 6.45 29.98
CA ALA A 356 -18.94 5.83 31.13
C ALA A 356 -19.25 4.33 31.21
N VAL A 357 -20.51 3.94 31.05
CA VAL A 357 -20.92 2.53 31.03
C VAL A 357 -20.20 1.76 29.92
N MET A 358 -20.13 2.30 28.70
CA MET A 358 -19.47 1.62 27.57
C MET A 358 -17.96 1.49 27.78
N VAL A 359 -17.29 2.52 28.33
CA VAL A 359 -15.85 2.49 28.65
C VAL A 359 -15.54 1.49 29.76
N VAL A 360 -16.35 1.45 30.82
CA VAL A 360 -16.18 0.48 31.91
C VAL A 360 -16.44 -0.94 31.39
N ALA A 361 -17.51 -1.13 30.60
CA ALA A 361 -17.82 -2.42 30.01
C ALA A 361 -16.68 -2.91 29.10
N SER A 362 -16.16 -2.08 28.19
CA SER A 362 -15.03 -2.46 27.33
C SER A 362 -13.79 -2.83 28.15
N SER A 363 -13.46 -2.02 29.17
CA SER A 363 -12.30 -2.23 30.06
C SER A 363 -12.38 -3.54 30.81
N LEU A 364 -13.52 -3.84 31.43
CA LEU A 364 -13.74 -5.08 32.17
C LEU A 364 -13.78 -6.31 31.25
N LEU A 365 -14.36 -6.18 30.05
CA LEU A 365 -14.42 -7.28 29.08
C LEU A 365 -13.04 -7.65 28.54
N MET A 366 -12.12 -6.68 28.36
CA MET A 366 -10.73 -6.95 27.96
C MET A 366 -9.98 -7.81 28.97
N VAL A 367 -10.24 -7.64 30.27
CA VAL A 367 -9.59 -8.41 31.35
C VAL A 367 -10.39 -9.63 31.80
N SER A 368 -11.57 -9.85 31.23
CA SER A 368 -12.44 -10.98 31.57
C SER A 368 -11.87 -12.34 31.10
N SER A 369 -12.58 -13.42 31.41
CA SER A 369 -12.29 -14.76 30.89
C SER A 369 -13.26 -15.20 29.79
N ILE A 370 -14.08 -14.28 29.28
CA ILE A 370 -15.10 -14.58 28.26
C ILE A 370 -14.41 -14.84 26.91
N PRO A 371 -14.72 -15.94 26.21
CA PRO A 371 -14.09 -16.23 24.92
C PRO A 371 -14.63 -15.30 23.82
N TYR A 372 -13.73 -14.63 23.09
CA TYR A 372 -14.07 -13.80 21.94
C TYR A 372 -13.44 -14.37 20.66
N PRO A 373 -14.19 -14.44 19.54
CA PRO A 373 -13.63 -14.88 18.27
C PRO A 373 -12.66 -13.84 17.72
N HIS A 374 -11.50 -14.28 17.24
CA HIS A 374 -10.54 -13.41 16.57
C HIS A 374 -11.12 -12.89 15.25
N PHE A 375 -11.20 -11.57 15.08
CA PHE A 375 -11.83 -10.97 13.88
C PHE A 375 -11.16 -11.42 12.57
N GLY A 376 -9.85 -11.22 12.43
CA GLY A 376 -9.11 -11.56 11.22
C GLY A 376 -9.02 -13.05 10.88
N ARG A 377 -9.11 -13.96 11.86
CA ARG A 377 -8.90 -15.41 11.68
C ARG A 377 -10.20 -16.20 11.70
N SER A 378 -11.16 -15.81 12.53
CA SER A 378 -12.38 -16.60 12.81
C SER A 378 -13.64 -16.02 12.18
N ILE A 379 -13.68 -14.70 11.97
CA ILE A 379 -14.85 -14.01 11.39
C ILE A 379 -14.60 -13.68 9.92
N LEU A 380 -13.52 -12.96 9.61
CA LEU A 380 -13.27 -12.40 8.29
C LEU A 380 -13.18 -13.46 7.17
N PRO A 381 -12.58 -14.66 7.38
CA PRO A 381 -12.56 -15.71 6.35
C PRO A 381 -13.94 -16.30 6.01
N LYS A 382 -14.91 -16.23 6.93
CA LYS A 382 -16.29 -16.72 6.71
C LYS A 382 -17.11 -15.77 5.83
N VAL A 383 -16.68 -14.52 5.67
CA VAL A 383 -17.34 -13.54 4.81
C VAL A 383 -16.83 -13.70 3.36
N PRO A 384 -17.72 -13.89 2.37
CA PRO A 384 -17.30 -14.05 0.97
C PRO A 384 -16.54 -12.81 0.48
N LEU A 385 -15.55 -13.01 -0.39
CA LEU A 385 -14.65 -11.94 -0.85
C LEU A 385 -15.43 -10.75 -1.44
N PHE A 386 -16.45 -11.03 -2.26
CA PHE A 386 -17.31 -10.00 -2.84
C PHE A 386 -17.99 -9.14 -1.76
N ALA A 387 -18.54 -9.75 -0.71
CA ALA A 387 -19.15 -9.01 0.39
C ALA A 387 -18.12 -8.19 1.17
N ARG A 388 -16.91 -8.73 1.42
CA ARG A 388 -15.82 -7.97 2.07
C ARG A 388 -15.45 -6.71 1.28
N VAL A 389 -15.27 -6.85 -0.04
CA VAL A 389 -14.94 -5.73 -0.93
C VAL A 389 -16.08 -4.72 -0.99
N LEU A 390 -17.34 -5.19 -1.06
CA LEU A 390 -18.51 -4.32 -1.09
C LEU A 390 -18.66 -3.53 0.22
N ILE A 391 -18.59 -4.19 1.38
CA ILE A 391 -18.69 -3.55 2.70
C ILE A 391 -17.59 -2.50 2.86
N LEU A 392 -16.34 -2.85 2.53
CA LEU A 392 -15.22 -1.92 2.59
C LEU A 392 -15.40 -0.76 1.60
N GLY A 393 -15.87 -1.02 0.38
CA GLY A 393 -16.14 -0.01 -0.64
C GLY A 393 -17.23 0.97 -0.21
N VAL A 394 -18.34 0.47 0.34
CA VAL A 394 -19.42 1.33 0.87
C VAL A 394 -18.93 2.16 2.05
N PHE A 395 -18.22 1.54 3.00
CA PHE A 395 -17.68 2.25 4.17
C PHE A 395 -16.67 3.34 3.76
N THR A 396 -15.79 3.06 2.80
CA THR A 396 -14.81 4.04 2.30
C THR A 396 -15.48 5.19 1.54
N LEU A 397 -16.51 4.92 0.74
CA LEU A 397 -17.32 5.97 0.09
C LEU A 397 -18.04 6.84 1.13
N MET A 398 -18.63 6.23 2.16
CA MET A 398 -19.25 6.94 3.27
C MET A 398 -18.24 7.82 4.02
N LEU A 399 -17.02 7.31 4.28
CA LEU A 399 -15.95 8.08 4.90
C LEU A 399 -15.48 9.24 4.00
N ALA A 400 -15.34 9.01 2.69
CA ALA A 400 -14.95 10.07 1.75
C ALA A 400 -16.01 11.19 1.69
N HIS A 401 -17.29 10.81 1.73
CA HIS A 401 -18.40 11.76 1.82
C HIS A 401 -18.40 12.53 3.15
N ALA A 402 -18.16 11.83 4.25
CA ALA A 402 -18.03 12.42 5.59
C ALA A 402 -16.89 13.45 5.67
N VAL A 403 -15.70 13.09 5.17
CA VAL A 403 -14.54 14.02 5.10
C VAL A 403 -14.87 15.24 4.24
N LYS A 404 -15.55 15.07 3.11
CA LYS A 404 -15.94 16.19 2.24
C LYS A 404 -16.91 17.15 2.92
N ARG A 405 -17.81 16.63 3.77
CA ARG A 405 -18.82 17.43 4.49
C ARG A 405 -18.37 17.86 5.88
N MET A 406 -17.24 17.36 6.37
CA MET A 406 -16.78 17.50 7.76
C MET A 406 -17.82 16.97 8.78
N ASP A 407 -18.61 15.99 8.38
CA ASP A 407 -19.64 15.35 9.21
C ASP A 407 -19.38 13.85 9.29
N PHE A 408 -19.03 13.37 10.47
CA PHE A 408 -18.63 11.99 10.74
C PHE A 408 -19.72 11.18 11.46
N GLY A 409 -20.94 11.70 11.59
CA GLY A 409 -22.03 11.03 12.33
C GLY A 409 -22.34 9.62 11.81
N GLU A 410 -22.59 9.48 10.51
CA GLU A 410 -22.95 8.18 9.89
C GLU A 410 -21.81 7.14 10.00
N PRO A 411 -20.54 7.46 9.64
CA PRO A 411 -19.44 6.53 9.88
C PRO A 411 -19.29 6.11 11.33
N MET A 412 -19.42 7.05 12.27
CA MET A 412 -19.27 6.75 13.69
C MET A 412 -20.42 5.89 14.23
N ALA A 413 -21.65 6.10 13.74
CA ALA A 413 -22.78 5.24 14.06
C ALA A 413 -22.51 3.79 13.62
N VAL A 414 -22.03 3.60 12.40
CA VAL A 414 -21.68 2.26 11.89
C VAL A 414 -20.58 1.62 12.74
N VAL A 415 -19.50 2.36 13.03
CA VAL A 415 -18.40 1.85 13.88
C VAL A 415 -18.90 1.48 15.29
N PHE A 416 -19.75 2.33 15.90
CA PHE A 416 -20.32 2.08 17.22
C PHE A 416 -21.25 0.88 17.23
N VAL A 417 -22.14 0.74 16.24
CA VAL A 417 -23.03 -0.43 16.15
C VAL A 417 -22.22 -1.71 15.96
N VAL A 418 -21.20 -1.70 15.08
CA VAL A 418 -20.33 -2.85 14.87
C VAL A 418 -19.56 -3.22 16.15
N SER A 419 -19.06 -2.24 16.90
CA SER A 419 -18.33 -2.49 18.15
C SER A 419 -19.25 -3.05 19.25
N VAL A 420 -20.50 -2.58 19.34
CA VAL A 420 -21.52 -3.14 20.25
C VAL A 420 -21.92 -4.56 19.84
N VAL A 421 -22.12 -4.83 18.54
CA VAL A 421 -22.39 -6.19 18.03
C VAL A 421 -21.23 -7.13 18.36
N TYR A 422 -19.99 -6.66 18.20
CA TYR A 422 -18.81 -7.44 18.56
C TYR A 422 -18.75 -7.69 20.08
N MET A 423 -19.09 -6.71 20.91
CA MET A 423 -19.17 -6.84 22.37
C MET A 423 -20.12 -7.95 22.81
N ILE A 424 -21.28 -8.08 22.18
CA ILE A 424 -22.27 -9.12 22.54
C ILE A 424 -22.06 -10.44 21.80
N SER A 425 -21.09 -10.51 20.88
CA SER A 425 -20.84 -11.71 20.06
C SER A 425 -20.65 -13.02 20.86
N PRO A 426 -20.03 -13.04 22.07
CA PRO A 426 -19.90 -14.27 22.86
C PRO A 426 -21.23 -14.93 23.24
N ILE A 427 -22.34 -14.17 23.29
CA ILE A 427 -23.68 -14.70 23.58
C ILE A 427 -24.14 -15.63 22.45
N PHE A 428 -23.76 -15.32 21.21
CA PHE A 428 -24.22 -16.03 20.02
C PHE A 428 -23.26 -17.13 19.55
N THR A 429 -21.97 -17.01 19.89
CA THR A 429 -20.97 -18.03 19.59
C THR A 429 -20.84 -19.03 20.74
N ARG A 430 -21.45 -20.22 20.60
CA ARG A 430 -21.16 -21.37 21.46
C ARG A 430 -19.73 -21.85 21.22
N SER A 431 -18.90 -21.81 22.26
CA SER A 431 -17.58 -22.45 22.30
C SER A 431 -17.74 -23.97 22.16
N SER A 432 -17.50 -24.51 20.97
CA SER A 432 -17.27 -25.95 20.80
C SER A 432 -15.82 -26.24 21.19
N GLY A 433 -15.61 -26.49 22.48
CA GLY A 433 -14.54 -27.33 23.03
C GLY A 433 -13.13 -27.16 22.47
N GLN A 434 -12.44 -26.10 22.88
CA GLN A 434 -11.07 -26.12 23.44
C GLN A 434 -10.63 -24.66 23.60
N MET A 435 -10.59 -24.19 24.84
CA MET A 435 -9.96 -22.92 25.19
C MET A 435 -8.45 -23.04 24.94
N THR A 436 -7.96 -22.52 23.83
CA THR A 436 -6.52 -22.38 23.59
C THR A 436 -6.08 -20.97 24.03
N ALA A 437 -5.63 -20.93 25.30
CA ALA A 437 -4.83 -19.92 26.03
C ALA A 437 -5.21 -18.43 26.01
#